data_AF-A0A1A3Q0Y7-F1
#
_entry.id   AF-A0A1A3Q0Y7-F1
#
_cell.length_a   1.000
_cell.length_b   1.000
_cell.length_c   1.000
_cell.angle_alpha   90.00
_cell.angle_beta   90.00
_cell.angle_gamma   90.00
#
_symmetry.space_group_name_H-M   'P 1'
#
loop_
_entity.id
_entity.type
_entity.pdbx_description
1 polymer ?
#
loop_
_entity_poly.entity_id
_entity_poly.type
_entity_poly.pdbx_seq_one_letter_code
_entity_poly.pdbx_strand_id
1 'polypeptide(L)'
;MALLQVTPEMMRSTAQKIETALEHATVIANQYLANHEAMGAAWQGDGYMSSTNTAGKVQHGLVQATTYGNHLKDGLIKAAMMMEQHEMDASHSFSSFGAVST
;
A
#
# COMPACT_ATOMS: atom_id res chain seq x y z
N MET A 1 21.18 19.62 12.21
CA MET A 1 20.51 18.42 11.64
C MET A 1 19.29 18.89 10.89
N ALA A 2 19.15 18.57 9.60
CA ALA A 2 17.91 18.85 8.88
C ALA A 2 16.86 17.84 9.34
N LEU A 3 15.77 18.30 9.95
CA LEU A 3 14.59 17.47 10.16
C LEU A 3 14.13 17.01 8.79
N LEU A 4 14.00 15.69 8.59
CA LEU A 4 13.37 15.13 7.40
C LEU A 4 11.92 15.65 7.40
N GLN A 5 11.65 16.75 6.69
CA GLN A 5 10.30 17.28 6.57
C GLN A 5 9.48 16.29 5.76
N VAL A 6 8.57 15.58 6.41
CA VAL A 6 7.57 14.77 5.70
C VAL A 6 6.63 15.73 4.99
N THR A 7 6.52 15.63 3.67
CA THR A 7 5.63 16.47 2.85
C THR A 7 4.43 15.67 2.34
N PRO A 8 3.30 16.34 2.01
CA PRO A 8 2.16 15.69 1.37
C PRO A 8 2.55 14.92 0.10
N GLU A 9 3.46 15.48 -0.69
CA GLU A 9 3.95 14.84 -1.92
C GLU A 9 4.73 13.56 -1.65
N MET A 10 5.58 13.52 -0.62
CA MET A 10 6.27 12.28 -0.24
C MET A 10 5.29 11.20 0.22
N MET A 11 4.20 11.57 0.91
CA MET A 11 3.16 10.62 1.31
C MET A 11 2.43 10.05 0.10
N ARG A 12 2.04 10.90 -0.87
CA ARG A 12 1.42 10.45 -2.14
C ARG A 12 2.33 9.55 -2.95
N SER A 13 3.60 9.93 -3.12
CA SER A 13 4.58 9.11 -3.83
C SER A 13 4.77 7.75 -3.14
N THR A 14 4.76 7.72 -1.81
CA THR A 14 4.84 6.47 -1.05
C THR A 14 3.58 5.61 -1.23
N ALA A 15 2.39 6.23 -1.23
CA ALA A 15 1.13 5.55 -1.51
C ALA A 15 1.12 4.89 -2.90
N GLN A 16 1.60 5.59 -3.93
CA GLN A 16 1.76 5.03 -5.29
C GLN A 16 2.73 3.85 -5.33
N LYS A 17 3.87 3.95 -4.63
CA LYS A 17 4.84 2.84 -4.55
C LYS A 17 4.25 1.60 -3.89
N ILE A 18 3.43 1.78 -2.85
CA ILE A 18 2.71 0.68 -2.21
C ILE A 18 1.76 0.03 -3.23
N GLU A 19 0.99 0.83 -3.96
CA GLU A 19 0.08 0.32 -5.00
C GLU A 19 0.81 -0.53 -6.05
N THR A 20 1.88 0.01 -6.65
CA THR A 20 2.69 -0.74 -7.63
C THR A 20 3.28 -2.02 -7.04
N ALA A 21 3.72 -2.01 -5.78
CA ALA A 21 4.24 -3.20 -5.13
C ALA A 21 3.17 -4.28 -4.90
N LEU A 22 1.95 -3.87 -4.54
CA LEU A 22 0.82 -4.79 -4.36
C LEU A 22 0.37 -5.39 -5.70
N GLU A 23 0.34 -4.59 -6.77
CA GLU A 23 0.06 -5.08 -8.13
C GLU A 23 1.09 -6.13 -8.54
N HIS A 24 2.37 -5.84 -8.35
CA HIS A 24 3.45 -6.77 -8.68
C HIS A 24 3.36 -8.08 -7.86
N ALA A 25 3.11 -7.98 -6.55
CA ALA A 25 2.90 -9.14 -5.70
C ALA A 25 1.70 -9.99 -6.14
N THR A 26 0.62 -9.35 -6.57
CA THR A 26 -0.59 -10.00 -7.10
C THR A 26 -0.28 -10.79 -8.36
N VAL A 27 0.48 -10.20 -9.30
CA VAL A 27 0.88 -10.90 -10.52
C VAL A 27 1.72 -12.14 -10.21
N ILE A 28 2.75 -12.01 -9.36
CA ILE A 28 3.64 -13.13 -9.02
C ILE A 28 2.87 -14.26 -8.33
N ALA A 29 2.04 -13.92 -7.34
CA ALA A 29 1.26 -14.91 -6.61
C ALA A 29 0.27 -15.64 -7.53
N ASN A 30 -0.46 -14.91 -8.39
CA ASN A 30 -1.39 -15.51 -9.33
C ASN A 30 -0.70 -16.40 -10.37
N GLN A 31 0.50 -16.04 -10.83
CA GLN A 31 1.30 -16.90 -11.71
C GLN A 31 1.65 -18.23 -11.03
N TYR A 32 2.06 -18.20 -9.76
CA TYR A 32 2.33 -19.41 -9.00
C TYR A 32 1.07 -20.28 -8.83
N LEU A 33 -0.06 -19.66 -8.47
CA LEU A 33 -1.33 -20.37 -8.26
C LEU A 33 -1.85 -21.01 -9.56
N ALA A 34 -1.82 -20.29 -10.68
CA ALA A 34 -2.21 -20.84 -11.98
C ALA A 34 -1.32 -22.02 -12.40
N ASN A 35 -0.01 -21.92 -12.18
CA ASN A 35 0.92 -23.03 -12.43
C ASN A 35 0.63 -24.23 -11.51
N HIS A 36 0.30 -23.99 -10.24
CA HIS A 36 -0.07 -25.04 -9.30
C HIS A 36 -1.34 -25.78 -9.73
N GLU A 37 -2.39 -25.06 -10.14
CA GLU A 37 -3.63 -25.65 -10.67
C GLU A 37 -3.38 -26.53 -11.90
N ALA A 38 -2.49 -26.11 -12.80
CA ALA A 38 -2.13 -26.87 -14.00
C ALA A 38 -1.39 -28.19 -13.71
N MET A 39 -0.76 -28.32 -12.53
CA MET A 39 0.08 -29.48 -12.17
C MET A 39 -0.69 -30.58 -11.42
N GLY A 40 -1.96 -30.37 -11.06
CA GLY A 40 -2.70 -31.17 -10.09
C GLY A 40 -2.86 -32.67 -10.39
N ALA A 41 -2.77 -33.09 -11.66
CA ALA A 41 -2.82 -34.52 -12.02
C ALA A 41 -1.45 -35.21 -12.01
N ALA A 42 -0.37 -34.46 -12.19
CA ALA A 42 0.97 -35.02 -12.39
C ALA A 42 1.71 -35.32 -11.08
N TRP A 43 1.32 -34.67 -9.99
CA TRP A 43 1.98 -34.77 -8.69
C TRP A 43 0.97 -35.43 -7.74
N GLN A 44 1.14 -36.71 -7.41
CA GLN A 44 0.36 -37.41 -6.39
C GLN A 44 1.23 -37.73 -5.17
N GLY A 45 0.61 -37.91 -4.00
CA GLY A 45 1.30 -38.21 -2.73
C GLY A 45 1.69 -36.98 -1.93
N ASP A 46 2.63 -37.14 -0.99
CA ASP A 46 2.97 -36.12 0.03
C ASP A 46 3.47 -34.79 -0.58
N GLY A 47 4.14 -34.84 -1.74
CA GLY A 47 4.59 -33.64 -2.45
C GLY A 47 3.44 -32.76 -2.95
N TYR A 48 2.32 -33.36 -3.34
CA TYR A 48 1.11 -32.64 -3.74
C TYR A 48 0.41 -31.98 -2.54
N MET A 49 0.30 -32.70 -1.42
CA MET A 49 -0.26 -32.16 -0.18
C MET A 49 0.56 -30.98 0.36
N SER A 50 1.89 -31.06 0.29
CA SER A 50 2.76 -29.95 0.66
C SER A 50 2.62 -28.75 -0.28
N SER A 51 2.52 -29.00 -1.58
CA SER A 51 2.33 -27.97 -2.61
C SER A 51 0.99 -27.24 -2.46
N THR A 52 -0.11 -27.97 -2.25
CA THR A 52 -1.46 -27.39 -2.02
C THR A 52 -1.51 -26.56 -0.73
N ASN A 53 -0.86 -27.01 0.34
CA ASN A 53 -0.71 -26.23 1.57
C ASN A 53 0.04 -24.91 1.31
N THR A 54 1.10 -24.97 0.50
CA THR A 54 1.89 -23.79 0.12
C THR A 54 1.06 -22.82 -0.72
N ALA A 55 0.31 -23.31 -1.71
CA ALA A 55 -0.63 -22.51 -2.49
C ALA A 55 -1.67 -21.79 -1.60
N GLY A 56 -2.25 -22.49 -0.63
CA GLY A 56 -3.15 -21.88 0.35
C GLY A 56 -2.48 -20.76 1.16
N LYS A 57 -1.24 -20.95 1.59
CA LYS A 57 -0.46 -19.92 2.31
C LYS A 57 -0.14 -18.72 1.42
N VAL A 58 0.24 -18.93 0.16
CA VAL A 58 0.49 -17.85 -0.80
C VAL A 58 -0.77 -17.03 -1.02
N GLN A 59 -1.91 -17.68 -1.25
CA GLN A 59 -3.19 -17.01 -1.42
C GLN A 59 -3.57 -16.19 -0.18
N HIS A 60 -3.46 -16.79 1.01
CA HIS A 60 -3.76 -16.10 2.27
C HIS A 60 -2.82 -14.90 2.50
N GLY A 61 -1.52 -15.07 2.28
CA GLY A 61 -0.53 -14.00 2.40
C GLY A 61 -0.80 -12.85 1.43
N LEU A 62 -1.19 -13.14 0.18
CA LEU A 62 -1.56 -12.13 -0.80
C LEU A 62 -2.77 -11.31 -0.34
N VAL A 63 -3.82 -11.97 0.17
CA VAL A 63 -5.02 -11.29 0.69
C VAL A 63 -4.66 -10.37 1.87
N GLN A 64 -3.81 -10.83 2.79
CA GLN A 64 -3.36 -9.99 3.90
C GLN A 64 -2.52 -8.80 3.40
N ALA A 65 -1.56 -9.03 2.51
CA ALA A 65 -0.70 -7.98 1.97
C ALA A 65 -1.51 -6.90 1.25
N THR A 66 -2.44 -7.29 0.39
CA THR A 66 -3.33 -6.36 -0.33
C THR A 66 -4.25 -5.59 0.62
N THR A 67 -4.82 -6.25 1.62
CA THR A 67 -5.68 -5.61 2.62
C THR A 67 -4.92 -4.55 3.42
N TYR A 68 -3.82 -4.92 4.06
CA TYR A 68 -3.04 -3.99 4.88
C TYR A 68 -2.33 -2.92 4.06
N GLY A 69 -1.85 -3.27 2.87
CA GLY A 69 -1.22 -2.32 1.95
C GLY A 69 -2.20 -1.25 1.46
N ASN A 70 -3.44 -1.63 1.13
CA ASN A 70 -4.48 -0.65 0.78
C ASN A 70 -4.83 0.27 1.96
N HIS A 71 -4.95 -0.28 3.18
CA HIS A 71 -5.15 0.55 4.37
C HIS A 71 -4.01 1.56 4.59
N LEU A 72 -2.75 1.15 4.37
CA LEU A 72 -1.60 2.04 4.48
C LEU A 72 -1.62 3.12 3.40
N LYS A 73 -1.88 2.74 2.14
CA LYS A 73 -2.05 3.66 1.00
C LYS A 73 -3.09 4.74 1.32
N ASP A 74 -4.28 4.33 1.77
CA ASP A 74 -5.37 5.24 2.10
C ASP A 74 -5.03 6.16 3.28
N GLY A 75 -4.32 5.63 4.29
CA GLY A 75 -3.84 6.40 5.43
C GLY A 75 -2.87 7.50 5.01
N LEU A 76 -1.92 7.20 4.12
CA LEU A 76 -0.97 8.17 3.59
C LEU A 76 -1.67 9.26 2.77
N ILE A 77 -2.65 8.90 1.93
CA ILE A 77 -3.42 9.88 1.15
C ILE A 77 -4.22 10.81 2.08
N LYS A 78 -4.88 10.25 3.11
CA LYS A 78 -5.60 11.04 4.12
C LYS A 78 -4.69 11.99 4.88
N ALA A 79 -3.53 11.51 5.32
CA ALA A 79 -2.55 12.33 6.01
C ALA A 79 -2.05 13.48 5.13
N ALA A 80 -1.77 13.21 3.84
CA ALA A 80 -1.37 14.24 2.88
C ALA A 80 -2.43 15.35 2.76
N MET A 81 -3.70 14.98 2.62
CA MET A 81 -4.81 15.95 2.54
C MET A 81 -4.95 16.77 3.82
N MET A 82 -4.82 16.14 5.00
CA MET A 82 -4.90 16.85 6.28
C MET A 82 -3.76 17.86 6.45
N MET A 83 -2.55 17.52 5.99
CA MET A 83 -1.41 18.45 6.02
C MET A 83 -1.62 19.65 5.10
N GLU A 84 -2.09 19.43 3.88
CA GLU A 84 -2.39 20.52 2.94
C GLU A 84 -3.50 21.44 3.47
N GLN A 85 -4.54 20.86 4.08
CA GLN A 85 -5.59 21.65 4.71
C GLN A 85 -5.01 22.51 5.85
N HIS A 86 -4.16 21.94 6.69
CA HIS A 86 -3.52 22.66 7.78
C HIS A 86 -2.62 23.81 7.26
N GLU A 87 -1.91 23.61 6.15
CA GLU A 87 -1.11 24.67 5.50
C GLU A 87 -1.99 25.79 4.93
N MET A 88 -3.13 25.45 4.29
CA MET A 88 -4.10 26.44 3.82
C MET A 88 -4.70 27.24 4.98
N ASP A 89 -5.16 26.58 6.04
CA ASP A 89 -5.76 27.24 7.21
C ASP A 89 -4.76 28.18 7.91
N ALA A 90 -3.50 27.74 8.04
CA ALA A 90 -2.43 28.56 8.58
C ALA A 90 -2.16 29.81 7.72
N SER A 91 -2.17 29.65 6.38
CA SER A 91 -2.00 30.78 5.45
C SER A 91 -3.13 31.81 5.60
N HIS A 92 -4.37 31.36 5.71
CA HIS A 92 -5.53 32.23 5.91
C HIS A 92 -5.51 32.95 7.26
N SER A 93 -5.17 32.23 8.34
CA SER A 93 -5.01 32.83 9.67
C SER A 93 -3.92 33.90 9.68
N PHE A 94 -2.79 33.65 9.02
CA PHE A 94 -1.69 34.62 8.92
C PHE A 94 -2.09 35.85 8.11
N SER A 95 -2.75 35.66 6.95
CA SER A 95 -3.28 36.78 6.15
C SER A 95 -4.31 37.61 6.94
N SER A 96 -5.17 36.96 7.74
CA SER A 96 -6.12 37.66 8.60
C SER A 96 -5.45 38.47 9.71
N PHE A 97 -4.39 37.96 10.34
CA PHE A 97 -3.63 38.69 11.35
C PHE A 97 -2.90 39.91 10.76
N GLY A 98 -2.29 39.75 9.58
CA GLY A 98 -1.62 40.84 8.88
C GLY A 98 -2.58 41.96 8.45
N ALA A 99 -3.81 41.62 8.06
CA ALA A 99 -4.83 42.59 7.67
C ALA A 99 -5.47 43.37 8.83
N VAL A 100 -5.43 42.82 10.06
CA VAL A 100 -5.92 43.51 11.28
C VAL A 100 -4.85 44.40 11.92
N SER A 101 -3.59 44.28 11.51
CA SER A 101 -2.44 44.98 12.10
C SER A 101 -2.06 46.30 11.38
N THR A 102 -2.88 46.78 10.45
CA THR A 102 -2.72 48.05 9.71
C THR A 102 -3.95 48.92 9.86
#